data_AF-A0A1Y5E5R2-F1
#
_entry.id   AF-A0A1Y5E5R2-F1
#
_cell.length_a   1.000
_cell.length_b   1.000
_cell.length_c   1.000
_cell.angle_alpha   90.00
_cell.angle_beta   90.00
_cell.angle_gamma   90.00
#
_symmetry.space_group_name_H-M   'P 1'
#
loop_
_entity.id
_entity.type
_entity.pdbx_description
1 polymer ?
#
loop_
_entity_poly.entity_id
_entity_poly.type
_entity_poly.pdbx_seq_one_letter_code
_entity_poly.pdbx_strand_id
1 'polypeptide(L)' 'MAVPKKKTSKSKRNMRRSHDALTGTQAQECGNCGELKRPHHICGSCGHYGDREVLDTAEIL' A
#
# COMPACT_ATOMS: atom_id res chain seq x y z
N MET A 1 17.95 31.38 17.84
CA MET A 1 17.74 30.15 17.05
C MET A 1 18.41 28.99 17.76
N ALA A 2 17.70 27.91 18.09
CA ALA A 2 18.31 26.74 18.70
C ALA A 2 19.12 25.96 17.64
N VAL A 3 20.37 25.65 17.95
CA VAL A 3 21.26 24.86 17.07
C VAL A 3 21.78 23.62 17.81
N PRO A 4 21.94 22.47 17.14
CA PRO A 4 22.49 21.29 17.76
C PRO A 4 23.95 21.54 18.17
N LYS A 5 24.29 21.26 19.44
CA LYS A 5 25.64 21.45 19.97
C LYS A 5 26.69 20.51 19.34
N LYS A 6 26.27 19.31 18.91
CA LYS A 6 27.14 18.29 18.30
C LYS A 6 26.38 17.53 17.21
N LYS A 7 27.14 16.94 16.28
CA LYS A 7 26.61 16.01 15.28
C LYS A 7 26.05 14.75 15.96
N THR A 8 24.84 14.33 15.58
CA THR A 8 24.28 13.04 15.99
C THR A 8 25.10 11.89 15.38
N SER A 9 25.51 10.94 16.20
CA SER A 9 26.29 9.77 15.74
C SER A 9 25.47 8.89 14.78
N LYS A 10 26.15 8.11 13.93
CA LYS A 10 25.50 7.16 13.01
C LYS A 10 24.59 6.18 13.75
N SER A 11 25.05 5.66 14.90
CA SER A 11 24.26 4.77 15.76
C SER A 11 22.98 5.46 16.27
N LYS A 12 23.05 6.66 16.86
CA LYS A 12 21.85 7.39 17.34
C LYS A 12 20.86 7.71 16.23
N ARG A 13 21.35 8.10 15.05
CA ARG A 13 20.50 8.33 13.87
C ARG A 13 19.79 7.04 13.45
N ASN A 14 20.51 5.92 13.37
CA ASN A 14 19.94 4.66 12.89
C ASN A 14 18.98 4.05 13.92
N MET A 15 19.26 4.13 15.23
CA MET A 15 18.33 3.73 16.28
C MET A 15 17.03 4.54 16.24
N ARG A 16 17.12 5.85 15.98
CA ARG A 16 15.90 6.66 15.81
C ARG A 16 15.07 6.23 14.60
N ARG A 17 15.72 5.78 13.51
CA ARG A 17 15.07 5.33 12.28
C ARG A 17 14.66 3.86 12.29
N SER A 18 14.78 3.15 13.43
CA SER A 18 14.45 1.72 13.49
C SER A 18 12.98 1.43 13.24
N HIS A 19 12.11 2.43 13.44
CA HIS A 19 10.66 2.33 13.25
C HIS A 19 10.19 2.92 11.91
N ASP A 20 11.09 3.46 11.08
CA ASP A 20 10.75 4.12 9.81
C ASP A 20 10.57 3.10 8.65
N ALA A 21 10.34 1.82 8.97
CA ALA A 21 10.17 0.79 7.96
C ALA A 21 8.78 0.88 7.30
N LEU A 22 8.74 0.76 5.97
CA LEU A 22 7.50 0.68 5.22
C LEU A 22 6.91 -0.73 5.35
N THR A 23 5.59 -0.82 5.51
CA THR A 23 4.86 -2.09 5.47
C THR A 23 4.37 -2.38 4.05
N GLY A 24 4.44 -3.65 3.63
CA GLY A 24 3.85 -4.08 2.37
C GLY A 24 2.34 -3.88 2.32
N THR A 25 1.79 -3.71 1.12
CA THR A 25 0.33 -3.68 0.92
C THR A 25 -0.19 -5.10 0.84
N GLN A 26 -1.31 -5.38 1.51
CA GLN A 26 -1.98 -6.68 1.41
C GLN A 26 -2.65 -6.81 0.04
N ALA A 27 -2.39 -7.93 -0.63
CA ALA A 27 -3.06 -8.35 -1.85
C ALA A 27 -3.82 -9.66 -1.58
N GLN A 28 -4.98 -9.81 -2.20
CA GLN A 28 -5.84 -10.98 -2.13
C GLN A 28 -6.32 -11.32 -3.54
N GLU A 29 -6.47 -12.60 -3.82
CA GLU A 29 -6.99 -13.06 -5.12
C GLU A 29 -8.45 -12.61 -5.29
N CYS A 30 -8.80 -12.18 -6.50
CA CYS A 30 -10.17 -11.88 -6.86
C CYS A 30 -10.93 -13.18 -7.18
N GLY A 31 -12.03 -13.44 -6.48
CA GLY A 31 -12.86 -14.63 -6.71
C GLY A 31 -13.52 -14.73 -8.09
N ASN A 32 -13.54 -13.65 -8.90
CA ASN A 32 -14.11 -13.67 -10.25
C ASN A 32 -13.05 -13.93 -11.34
N CYS A 33 -11.94 -13.19 -11.32
CA CYS A 33 -10.91 -13.26 -12.38
C CYS A 33 -9.57 -13.86 -11.96
N GLY A 34 -9.36 -14.16 -10.67
CA GLY A 34 -8.11 -14.72 -10.15
C GLY A 34 -6.95 -13.72 -9.99
N GLU A 35 -7.10 -12.48 -10.43
CA GLU A 35 -6.05 -11.46 -10.30
C GLU A 35 -5.89 -10.93 -8.88
N LEU A 36 -4.68 -10.49 -8.52
CA LEU A 36 -4.40 -9.89 -7.22
C LEU A 36 -5.03 -8.51 -7.10
N LYS A 37 -5.91 -8.35 -6.11
CA LYS A 37 -6.55 -7.07 -5.77
C LYS A 37 -6.31 -6.69 -4.32
N ARG A 38 -6.55 -5.41 -4.02
CA ARG A 38 -6.57 -4.94 -2.62
C ARG A 38 -7.84 -5.46 -1.92
N PRO A 39 -7.75 -5.93 -0.66
CA PRO A 39 -8.93 -6.33 0.11
C PRO A 39 -9.96 -5.20 0.21
N HIS A 40 -11.26 -5.53 0.14
CA HIS A 40 -12.36 -4.56 0.20
C HIS A 40 -12.34 -3.45 -0.87
N HIS A 41 -11.59 -3.61 -1.95
CA HIS A 41 -11.65 -2.74 -3.12
C HIS A 41 -12.28 -3.46 -4.32
N ILE A 42 -12.80 -2.67 -5.26
CA ILE A 42 -13.20 -3.12 -6.59
C ILE A 42 -11.96 -3.70 -7.28
N CYS A 43 -12.11 -4.83 -7.96
CA CYS A 43 -11.02 -5.38 -8.75
C CYS A 43 -10.71 -4.45 -9.93
N GLY A 44 -9.46 -3.99 -10.05
CA GLY A 44 -9.04 -3.12 -11.16
C GLY A 44 -9.01 -3.83 -12.52
N SER A 45 -9.03 -5.16 -12.56
CA SER A 45 -8.95 -5.90 -13.83
C SER A 45 -10.31 -6.32 -14.37
N CYS A 46 -11.30 -6.54 -13.49
CA CYS A 46 -12.64 -6.97 -13.91
C CYS A 46 -13.77 -6.04 -13.46
N GLY A 47 -13.51 -4.96 -12.72
CA GLY A 47 -14.56 -4.02 -12.30
C GLY A 47 -15.55 -4.56 -11.26
N HIS A 48 -15.33 -5.76 -10.73
CA HIS A 48 -16.25 -6.42 -9.79
C HIS A 48 -15.92 -6.14 -8.32
N TYR A 49 -16.97 -6.00 -7.51
CA TYR A 49 -16.92 -5.98 -6.04
C TYR A 49 -17.92 -6.98 -5.47
N GLY A 50 -17.40 -8.06 -4.87
CA GLY A 50 -18.24 -9.22 -4.53
C GLY A 50 -18.83 -9.84 -5.80
N ASP A 51 -20.13 -10.12 -5.77
CA ASP A 51 -20.86 -10.73 -6.89
C ASP A 51 -21.42 -9.70 -7.88
N ARG A 52 -21.09 -8.41 -7.71
CA ARG A 52 -21.64 -7.33 -8.54
C ARG A 52 -20.55 -6.71 -9.41
N GLU A 53 -20.87 -6.57 -10.69
CA GLU A 53 -20.14 -5.71 -11.63
C GLU A 53 -20.49 -4.25 -11.29
N VAL A 54 -19.48 -3.46 -10.92
CA VAL A 54 -19.66 -2.07 -10.46
C VAL A 54 -19.17 -1.08 -11.53
N LEU A 55 -18.14 -1.46 -12.28
CA LEU A 55 -17.60 -0.70 -13.39
C LEU A 55 -17.73 -1.53 -14.66
N ASP A 56 -18.23 -0.92 -15.73
CA ASP A 56 -18.14 -1.52 -17.06
C ASP A 56 -16.65 -1.57 -17.45
N THR A 57 -16.21 -2.68 -18.01
CA THR A 57 -14.79 -2.93 -18.33
C THR A 57 -14.25 -1.89 -19.32
N ALA A 58 -15.15 -1.22 -20.07
CA ALA A 58 -14.83 -0.13 -20.99
C ALA A 58 -14.39 1.19 -20.31
N GLU A 59 -14.76 1.44 -19.05
CA GLU A 59 -14.44 2.69 -18.33
C GLU A 59 -13.14 2.61 -17.52
N ILE A 60 -12.48 1.45 -17.49
CA ILE A 60 -11.28 1.18 -16.68
C ILE A 60 -9.97 1.47 -17.46
N LEU A 61 -10.06 1.79 -18.76
CA LEU A 61 -8.96 2.19 -19.63
C LEU A 61 -8.70 3.71 -19.57
#